data_AF-A0A7S0GX99-F1
#
_entry.id   AF-A0A7S0GX99-F1
#
_cell.length_a   1.000
_cell.length_b   1.000
_cell.length_c   1.000
_cell.angle_alpha   90.00
_cell.angle_beta   90.00
_cell.angle_gamma   90.00
#
_symmetry.space_group_name_H-M   'P 1'
#
loop_
_entity.id
_entity.type
_entity.pdbx_description
1 polymer ?
#
loop_
_entity_poly.entity_id
_entity_poly.type
_entity_poly.pdbx_seq_one_letter_code
_entity_poly.pdbx_strand_id
1 'polypeptide(L)'
;ARPTRRVAAAASGASVDASASSPALTALRGVQLKRAADGEAVDAASVVPATGRVLVPFLTQFADFDSWELAQKLVDDLPRLEEAGVAVVAVGIGSVASARAFCDKTNFPIDKLYADETGSAYAALQFAPGFGREGGAFGWLESKAPFVNGYAKLLVMCAGIGSPGTLAAVFGGYLGNKNADPIFKEGSNYDNAFIRTAMDATLGKGYQRPFELATLRLTNMTTILNEWDSLAPTNDAMLVQRGGSFVFENGVEAFRHDDAGILGYCPVERLVEKALSAEPGAPPDPVRTIHAAAKDRSAFVDDVYASISALEKRKPARGETRVNGCDLNGKWRLVYTSGTKKVKANLNKAGFGGSYFPVPAIQSFDVSNERIRNGVYLGPIEFFFDGPFVWRENLSMLEFTFTKVSLKLGTLGPWSVDIDDGKWDGVKAAEQAASEGGGKIEKADAKASKPGANPFFKFVFADDKCIAARGRGGGLALWAREGEPETDANA
;
A
#
# COMPACT_ATOMS: atom_id res chain seq x y z
N ALA A 1 27.72 -31.91 65.26
CA ALA A 1 28.43 -31.07 64.27
C ALA A 1 28.08 -31.51 62.85
N ARG A 2 27.22 -30.77 62.14
CA ARG A 2 27.41 -30.26 60.78
C ARG A 2 26.15 -29.47 60.37
N PRO A 3 26.29 -28.33 59.66
CA PRO A 3 25.27 -27.30 59.60
C PRO A 3 24.29 -27.49 58.42
N THR A 4 23.14 -26.85 58.55
CA THR A 4 22.11 -26.59 57.52
C THR A 4 22.71 -25.99 56.24
N ARG A 5 22.41 -26.57 55.08
CA ARG A 5 22.71 -25.98 53.78
C ARG A 5 21.42 -25.55 53.08
N ARG A 6 21.16 -24.24 53.09
CA ARG A 6 20.24 -23.56 52.16
C ARG A 6 20.65 -23.91 50.74
N VAL A 7 19.73 -24.42 49.94
CA VAL A 7 19.91 -24.52 48.49
C VAL A 7 19.57 -23.16 47.91
N ALA A 8 20.61 -22.39 47.58
CA ALA A 8 20.49 -21.23 46.72
C ALA A 8 20.27 -21.73 45.29
N ALA A 9 19.10 -21.43 44.71
CA ALA A 9 18.88 -21.55 43.28
C ALA A 9 19.57 -20.36 42.61
N ALA A 10 20.81 -20.57 42.17
CA ALA A 10 21.53 -19.61 41.35
C ALA A 10 20.84 -19.50 39.99
N ALA A 11 20.48 -18.27 39.62
CA ALA A 11 20.13 -17.91 38.25
C ALA A 11 21.37 -18.15 37.37
N SER A 12 21.39 -19.26 36.64
CA SER A 12 22.31 -19.44 35.52
C SER A 12 21.69 -18.76 34.31
N GLY A 13 22.26 -17.62 33.92
CA GLY A 13 21.98 -16.99 32.64
C GLY A 13 22.19 -18.01 31.52
N ALA A 14 21.09 -18.41 30.88
CA ALA A 14 21.15 -19.08 29.61
C ALA A 14 21.51 -18.01 28.58
N SER A 15 22.78 -18.01 28.15
CA SER A 15 23.20 -17.36 26.92
C SER A 15 22.41 -18.00 25.78
N VAL A 16 21.38 -17.30 25.32
CA VAL A 16 20.69 -17.61 24.07
C VAL A 16 21.70 -17.47 22.94
N ASP A 17 21.79 -18.51 22.11
CA ASP A 17 22.60 -18.52 20.90
C ASP A 17 22.36 -17.23 20.10
N ALA A 18 23.45 -16.55 19.73
CA ALA A 18 23.46 -15.35 18.91
C ALA A 18 22.96 -15.56 17.47
N SER A 19 22.37 -16.72 17.14
CA SER A 19 22.07 -17.15 15.77
C SER A 19 20.66 -16.80 15.28
N ALA A 20 19.82 -16.11 16.07
CA ALA A 20 18.43 -15.80 15.72
C ALA A 20 18.08 -14.30 15.74
N SER A 21 19.04 -13.37 15.68
CA SER A 21 18.71 -11.94 15.53
C SER A 21 18.59 -11.55 14.07
N SER A 22 17.47 -10.94 13.69
CA SER A 22 17.27 -10.39 12.34
C SER A 22 18.32 -9.30 11.98
N PRO A 23 18.54 -9.02 10.68
CA PRO A 23 19.39 -7.91 10.24
C PRO A 23 18.97 -6.57 10.85
N ALA A 24 17.65 -6.30 10.93
CA ALA A 24 17.10 -5.10 11.54
C ALA A 24 17.49 -4.98 13.03
N LEU A 25 17.30 -6.05 13.80
CA LEU A 25 17.67 -6.07 15.23
C LEU A 25 19.18 -5.91 15.43
N THR A 26 19.98 -6.49 14.52
CA THR A 26 21.45 -6.33 14.54
C THR A 26 21.87 -4.89 14.27
N ALA A 27 21.21 -4.21 13.32
CA ALA A 27 21.49 -2.83 12.97
C ALA A 27 21.16 -1.84 14.09
N LEU A 28 20.20 -2.16 14.95
CA LEU A 28 19.82 -1.34 16.10
C LEU A 28 20.80 -1.41 17.28
N ARG A 29 21.68 -2.41 17.33
CA ARG A 29 22.62 -2.56 18.45
C ARG A 29 23.56 -1.36 18.54
N GLY A 30 23.70 -0.80 19.74
CA GLY A 30 24.53 0.36 20.01
C GLY A 30 23.88 1.71 19.66
N VAL A 31 22.71 1.72 19.00
CA VAL A 31 21.92 2.93 18.80
C VAL A 31 21.26 3.29 20.13
N GLN A 32 21.30 4.56 20.52
CA GLN A 32 20.73 5.03 21.79
C GLN A 32 19.34 5.64 21.57
N LEU A 33 18.37 5.21 22.36
CA LEU A 33 17.05 5.84 22.49
C LEU A 33 16.89 6.36 23.92
N LYS A 34 15.92 7.26 24.14
CA LYS A 34 15.52 7.68 25.49
C LYS A 34 14.10 7.26 25.78
N ARG A 35 13.84 6.61 26.92
CA ARG A 35 12.46 6.31 27.34
C ARG A 35 11.69 7.60 27.61
N ALA A 36 10.47 7.72 27.09
CA ALA A 36 9.65 8.91 27.31
C ALA A 36 9.28 9.10 28.80
N ALA A 37 9.10 7.99 29.53
CA ALA A 37 8.69 7.99 30.93
C ALA A 37 9.70 8.70 31.86
N ASP A 38 10.99 8.37 31.76
CA ASP A 38 12.02 8.82 32.70
C ASP A 38 13.25 9.48 32.05
N GLY A 39 13.35 9.42 30.72
CA GLY A 39 14.49 9.94 29.97
C GLY A 39 15.73 9.06 30.02
N GLU A 40 15.64 7.84 30.56
CA GLU A 40 16.78 6.92 30.62
C GLU A 40 17.20 6.50 29.21
N ALA A 41 18.51 6.52 28.96
CA ALA A 41 19.09 6.05 27.73
C ALA A 41 19.10 4.51 27.69
N VAL A 42 18.61 3.94 26.59
CA VAL A 42 18.59 2.49 26.35
C VAL A 42 19.17 2.15 24.98
N ASP A 43 19.64 0.92 24.82
CA ASP A 43 19.99 0.39 23.51
C ASP A 43 18.72 0.16 22.68
N ALA A 44 18.69 0.62 21.43
CA ALA A 44 17.52 0.50 20.57
C ALA A 44 17.15 -0.96 20.30
N ALA A 45 18.10 -1.90 20.28
CA ALA A 45 17.79 -3.31 20.14
C ALA A 45 17.05 -3.88 21.36
N SER A 46 17.15 -3.24 22.53
CA SER A 46 16.49 -3.69 23.76
C SER A 46 14.97 -3.48 23.77
N VAL A 47 14.44 -2.64 22.87
CA VAL A 47 12.99 -2.45 22.72
C VAL A 47 12.31 -3.69 22.11
N VAL A 48 13.09 -4.58 21.49
CA VAL A 48 12.62 -5.85 20.94
C VAL A 48 12.96 -6.97 21.93
N PRO A 49 11.97 -7.63 22.56
CA PRO A 49 12.24 -8.72 23.47
C PRO A 49 12.79 -9.93 22.73
N ALA A 50 13.66 -10.70 23.41
CA ALA A 50 14.26 -11.92 22.85
C ALA A 50 13.22 -13.03 22.59
N THR A 51 12.12 -13.03 23.33
CA THR A 51 11.03 -14.01 23.24
C THR A 51 9.67 -13.32 23.20
N GLY A 52 8.70 -13.92 22.53
CA GLY A 52 7.36 -13.36 22.37
C GLY A 52 7.27 -12.44 21.15
N ARG A 53 6.17 -11.70 21.06
CA ARG A 53 5.85 -10.86 19.91
C ARG A 53 5.79 -9.40 20.30
N VAL A 54 6.37 -8.53 19.46
CA VAL A 54 6.27 -7.08 19.63
C VAL A 54 5.93 -6.40 18.30
N LEU A 55 5.02 -5.45 18.36
CA LEU A 55 4.72 -4.49 17.30
C LEU A 55 5.48 -3.21 17.61
N VAL A 56 6.35 -2.78 16.67
CA VAL A 56 7.19 -1.60 16.82
C VAL A 56 6.99 -0.60 15.68
N PRO A 57 6.11 0.40 15.83
CA PRO A 57 6.07 1.51 14.89
C PRO A 57 7.24 2.46 15.18
N PHE A 58 8.03 2.71 14.14
CA PHE A 58 8.99 3.81 14.08
C PHE A 58 8.25 5.00 13.49
N LEU A 59 7.53 5.73 14.34
CA LEU A 59 6.85 6.98 14.02
C LEU A 59 7.83 7.94 13.37
N THR A 60 7.41 8.84 12.49
CA THR A 60 8.34 9.83 11.92
C THR A 60 8.81 10.79 13.01
N GLN A 61 8.13 11.92 13.19
CA GLN A 61 8.39 12.88 14.25
C GLN A 61 7.10 13.24 14.96
N PHE A 62 7.20 13.75 16.20
CA PHE A 62 6.04 13.91 17.09
C PHE A 62 5.04 15.00 16.67
N ALA A 63 5.39 15.88 15.74
CA ALA A 63 4.51 16.85 15.08
C ALA A 63 4.08 16.40 13.66
N ASP A 64 4.11 15.10 13.33
CA ASP A 64 3.68 14.58 12.02
C ASP A 64 2.26 14.01 12.08
N PHE A 65 1.50 14.21 11.00
CA PHE A 65 0.14 13.68 10.87
C PHE A 65 0.12 12.15 10.92
N ASP A 66 1.11 11.53 10.28
CA ASP A 66 1.27 10.08 10.22
C ASP A 66 1.43 9.49 11.62
N SER A 67 2.31 10.09 12.44
CA SER A 67 2.55 9.69 13.83
C SER A 67 1.29 9.80 14.67
N TRP A 68 0.53 10.89 14.53
CA TRP A 68 -0.69 11.13 15.31
C TRP A 68 -1.81 10.16 14.98
N GLU A 69 -2.12 9.98 13.68
CA GLU A 69 -3.15 9.04 13.26
C GLU A 69 -2.80 7.59 13.66
N LEU A 70 -1.55 7.19 13.44
CA LEU A 70 -1.07 5.86 13.80
C LEU A 70 -1.18 5.60 15.31
N ALA A 71 -0.68 6.52 16.14
CA ALA A 71 -0.74 6.37 17.59
C ALA A 71 -2.17 6.40 18.14
N GLN A 72 -2.99 7.35 17.70
CA GLN A 72 -4.37 7.48 18.17
C GLN A 72 -5.19 6.22 17.89
N LYS A 73 -5.06 5.66 16.68
CA LYS A 73 -5.72 4.41 16.30
C LYS A 73 -5.15 3.21 17.04
N LEU A 74 -3.84 3.14 17.20
CA LEU A 74 -3.20 2.01 17.88
C LEU A 74 -3.62 1.92 19.36
N VAL A 75 -3.87 3.06 20.02
CA VAL A 75 -4.41 3.11 21.39
C VAL A 75 -5.70 2.29 21.54
N ASP A 76 -6.61 2.38 20.57
CA ASP A 76 -7.87 1.62 20.59
C ASP A 76 -7.66 0.11 20.48
N ASP A 77 -6.58 -0.32 19.81
CA ASP A 77 -6.23 -1.73 19.61
C ASP A 77 -5.30 -2.29 20.70
N LEU A 78 -4.74 -1.46 21.59
CA LEU A 78 -3.82 -1.90 22.65
C LEU A 78 -4.40 -3.02 23.53
N PRO A 79 -5.65 -2.93 24.05
CA PRO A 79 -6.19 -4.00 24.90
C PRO A 79 -6.26 -5.35 24.17
N ARG A 80 -6.61 -5.33 22.88
CA ARG A 80 -6.69 -6.53 22.04
C ARG A 80 -5.32 -7.15 21.77
N LEU A 81 -4.31 -6.30 21.52
CA LEU A 81 -2.93 -6.75 21.34
C LEU A 81 -2.36 -7.35 22.63
N GLU A 82 -2.60 -6.71 23.77
CA GLU A 82 -2.14 -7.17 25.08
C GLU A 82 -2.80 -8.49 25.49
N GLU A 83 -4.11 -8.64 25.28
CA GLU A 83 -4.83 -9.90 25.51
C GLU A 83 -4.26 -11.05 24.67
N ALA A 84 -3.80 -10.77 23.45
CA ALA A 84 -3.13 -11.73 22.58
C ALA A 84 -1.65 -11.96 22.91
N GLY A 85 -1.10 -11.32 23.95
CA GLY A 85 0.30 -11.43 24.34
C GLY A 85 1.27 -10.72 23.40
N VAL A 86 0.79 -9.74 22.64
CA VAL A 86 1.60 -8.90 21.74
C VAL A 86 2.00 -7.62 22.47
N ALA A 87 3.30 -7.44 22.71
CA ALA A 87 3.83 -6.19 23.22
C ALA A 87 3.73 -5.08 22.16
N VAL A 88 3.58 -3.84 22.60
CA VAL A 88 3.56 -2.67 21.72
C VAL A 88 4.53 -1.65 22.27
N VAL A 89 5.47 -1.21 21.44
CA VAL A 89 6.46 -0.18 21.77
C VAL A 89 6.67 0.71 20.57
N ALA A 90 6.57 2.02 20.69
CA ALA A 90 6.83 2.98 19.62
C ALA A 90 8.16 3.71 19.81
N VAL A 91 8.79 4.05 18.69
CA VAL A 91 9.95 4.95 18.63
C VAL A 91 9.57 6.14 17.76
N GLY A 92 9.83 7.37 18.21
CA GLY A 92 9.57 8.59 17.44
C GLY A 92 10.73 9.57 17.47
N ILE A 93 10.92 10.35 16.41
CA ILE A 93 11.98 11.34 16.35
C ILE A 93 11.58 12.60 17.12
N GLY A 94 12.43 12.97 18.07
CA GLY A 94 12.24 14.17 18.88
C GLY A 94 12.85 14.04 20.28
N SER A 95 12.61 15.05 21.11
CA SER A 95 13.09 15.04 22.50
C SER A 95 12.17 14.22 23.41
N VAL A 96 12.65 13.87 24.61
CA VAL A 96 11.81 13.28 25.66
C VAL A 96 10.63 14.20 26.03
N ALA A 97 10.84 15.53 26.01
CA ALA A 97 9.76 16.49 26.27
C ALA A 97 8.68 16.44 25.16
N SER A 98 9.09 16.36 23.90
CA SER A 98 8.20 16.22 22.75
C SER A 98 7.45 14.89 22.78
N ALA A 99 8.11 13.80 23.18
CA ALA A 99 7.49 12.49 23.37
C ALA A 99 6.40 12.53 24.45
N ARG A 100 6.66 13.20 25.58
CA ARG A 100 5.66 13.40 26.65
C ARG A 100 4.47 14.22 26.17
N ALA A 101 4.72 15.35 25.51
CA ALA A 101 3.65 16.16 24.91
C ALA A 101 2.82 15.36 23.90
N PHE A 102 3.48 14.53 23.08
CA PHE A 102 2.80 13.63 22.15
C PHE A 102 1.89 12.63 22.86
N CYS A 103 2.37 11.94 23.91
CA CYS A 103 1.56 11.03 24.71
C CYS A 103 0.34 11.72 25.32
N ASP A 104 0.54 12.90 25.93
CA ASP A 104 -0.54 13.67 26.58
C ASP A 104 -1.66 14.06 25.60
N LYS A 105 -1.34 14.29 24.32
CA LYS A 105 -2.31 14.72 23.30
C LYS A 105 -2.94 13.57 22.53
N THR A 106 -2.24 12.44 22.41
CA THR A 106 -2.69 11.27 21.63
C THR A 106 -3.23 10.13 22.49
N ASN A 107 -3.08 10.24 23.82
CA ASN A 107 -3.33 9.19 24.80
C ASN A 107 -2.46 7.92 24.59
N PHE A 108 -1.37 8.02 23.81
CA PHE A 108 -0.44 6.91 23.67
C PHE A 108 0.28 6.65 25.01
N PRO A 109 0.39 5.39 25.49
CA PRO A 109 0.98 5.13 26.79
C PRO A 109 2.47 5.50 26.85
N ILE A 110 2.82 6.32 27.84
CA ILE A 110 4.18 6.86 27.99
C ILE A 110 5.24 5.79 28.26
N ASP A 111 4.87 4.68 28.90
CA ASP A 111 5.74 3.53 29.16
C ASP A 111 6.06 2.73 27.88
N LYS A 112 5.29 2.94 26.82
CA LYS A 112 5.46 2.29 25.53
C LYS A 112 6.18 3.18 24.50
N LEU A 113 6.59 4.40 24.85
CA LEU A 113 7.19 5.35 23.90
C LEU A 113 8.67 5.63 24.18
N TYR A 114 9.46 5.64 23.11
CA TYR A 114 10.88 5.97 23.12
C TYR A 114 11.14 7.12 22.13
N ALA A 115 12.03 8.02 22.53
CA ALA A 115 12.47 9.17 21.76
C ALA A 115 13.84 8.89 21.13
N ASP A 116 13.94 9.11 19.81
CA ASP A 116 15.21 9.15 19.07
C ASP A 116 15.50 10.62 18.72
N GLU A 117 16.42 11.26 19.43
CA GLU A 117 16.72 12.69 19.20
C GLU A 117 17.46 12.95 17.88
N THR A 118 18.11 11.93 17.31
CA THR A 118 19.00 12.08 16.15
C THR A 118 18.47 11.41 14.88
N GLY A 119 17.45 10.57 15.00
CA GLY A 119 16.99 9.71 13.92
C GLY A 119 17.98 8.58 13.60
N SER A 120 18.87 8.23 14.53
CA SER A 120 19.91 7.23 14.30
C SER A 120 19.36 5.81 14.10
N ALA A 121 18.25 5.47 14.76
CA ALA A 121 17.59 4.18 14.54
C ALA A 121 17.04 4.09 13.10
N TYR A 122 16.54 5.20 12.57
CA TYR A 122 15.98 5.29 11.22
C TYR A 122 17.05 5.12 10.15
N ALA A 123 18.21 5.75 10.35
CA ALA A 123 19.37 5.55 9.49
C ALA A 123 19.88 4.09 9.55
N ALA A 124 19.95 3.50 10.74
CA ALA A 124 20.38 2.11 10.94
C ALA A 124 19.44 1.11 10.25
N LEU A 125 18.13 1.34 10.33
CA LEU A 125 17.10 0.54 9.69
C LEU A 125 16.92 0.84 8.19
N GLN A 126 17.64 1.85 7.68
CA GLN A 126 17.64 2.30 6.29
C GLN A 126 16.27 2.82 5.81
N PHE A 127 15.51 3.47 6.69
CA PHE A 127 14.29 4.16 6.28
C PHE A 127 14.59 5.37 5.40
N ALA A 128 13.66 5.71 4.51
CA ALA A 128 13.86 6.76 3.52
C ALA A 128 14.16 8.12 4.18
N PRO A 129 15.29 8.79 3.86
CA PRO A 129 15.67 10.06 4.49
C PRO A 129 14.70 11.24 4.27
N GLY A 130 13.82 11.13 3.27
CA GLY A 130 12.85 12.17 2.90
C GLY A 130 13.28 13.02 1.71
N PHE A 131 12.42 13.97 1.31
CA PHE A 131 12.69 14.89 0.21
C PHE A 131 13.83 15.85 0.55
N GLY A 132 14.77 16.01 -0.38
CA GLY A 132 15.86 16.98 -0.29
C GLY A 132 16.94 16.63 0.75
N ARG A 133 17.01 15.37 1.18
CA ARG A 133 18.09 14.81 2.00
C ARG A 133 18.90 13.77 1.23
N GLU A 134 20.18 13.65 1.52
CA GLU A 134 21.10 12.68 0.94
C GLU A 134 20.55 11.26 1.07
N GLY A 135 20.65 10.47 0.00
CA GLY A 135 20.02 9.16 -0.09
C GLY A 135 18.50 9.17 -0.31
N GLY A 136 17.83 10.31 -0.15
CA GLY A 136 16.40 10.50 -0.36
C GLY A 136 16.01 11.05 -1.74
N ALA A 137 14.71 11.31 -1.93
CA ALA A 137 14.18 11.90 -3.15
C ALA A 137 14.76 13.31 -3.33
N PHE A 138 15.31 13.61 -4.51
CA PHE A 138 15.98 14.89 -4.77
C PHE A 138 17.13 15.21 -3.79
N GLY A 139 17.85 14.20 -3.29
CA GLY A 139 18.93 14.40 -2.32
C GLY A 139 20.07 15.34 -2.76
N TRP A 140 20.21 15.60 -4.07
CA TRP A 140 21.11 16.65 -4.58
C TRP A 140 20.78 18.05 -4.04
N LEU A 141 19.55 18.28 -3.57
CA LEU A 141 19.11 19.55 -3.01
C LEU A 141 19.85 19.88 -1.72
N GLU A 142 20.26 18.88 -0.94
CA GLU A 142 21.03 19.11 0.29
C GLU A 142 22.39 19.77 0.00
N SER A 143 23.07 19.36 -1.07
CA SER A 143 24.35 19.95 -1.46
C SER A 143 24.22 21.21 -2.30
N LYS A 144 23.22 21.29 -3.20
CA LYS A 144 23.07 22.42 -4.14
C LYS A 144 22.18 23.55 -3.64
N ALA A 145 21.32 23.29 -2.67
CA ALA A 145 20.44 24.29 -2.07
C ALA A 145 20.33 24.09 -0.54
N PRO A 146 21.45 24.14 0.21
CA PRO A 146 21.47 23.93 1.66
C PRO A 146 20.66 24.98 2.44
N PHE A 147 20.31 26.11 1.81
CA PHE A 147 19.45 27.14 2.37
C PHE A 147 17.97 26.73 2.44
N VAL A 148 17.55 25.66 1.74
CA VAL A 148 16.19 25.13 1.83
C VAL A 148 16.08 24.34 3.13
N ASN A 149 15.38 24.92 4.10
CA ASN A 149 15.22 24.33 5.43
C ASN A 149 14.22 23.16 5.43
N GLY A 150 14.15 22.42 6.54
CA GLY A 150 13.30 21.22 6.67
C GLY A 150 11.81 21.51 6.50
N TYR A 151 11.35 22.67 6.94
CA TYR A 151 9.97 23.13 6.78
C TYR A 151 9.58 23.29 5.31
N ALA A 152 10.42 23.96 4.52
CA ALA A 152 10.18 24.12 3.09
C ALA A 152 10.14 22.76 2.39
N LYS A 153 11.03 21.83 2.77
CA LYS A 153 11.03 20.45 2.24
C LYS A 153 9.74 19.71 2.62
N LEU A 154 9.26 19.85 3.86
CA LEU A 154 8.01 19.25 4.32
C LEU A 154 6.81 19.79 3.53
N LEU A 155 6.70 21.11 3.33
CA LEU A 155 5.62 21.71 2.54
C LEU A 155 5.59 21.19 1.09
N VAL A 156 6.77 20.96 0.49
CA VAL A 156 6.89 20.35 -0.84
C VAL A 156 6.41 18.90 -0.85
N MET A 157 6.70 18.13 0.19
CA MET A 157 6.16 16.78 0.37
C MET A 157 4.64 16.78 0.56
N CYS A 158 4.08 17.73 1.33
CA CYS A 158 2.64 17.90 1.49
C CYS A 158 1.95 18.19 0.14
N ALA A 159 2.63 18.88 -0.78
CA ALA A 159 2.18 19.06 -2.16
C ALA A 159 2.35 17.82 -3.05
N GLY A 160 2.81 16.69 -2.51
CA GLY A 160 2.99 15.40 -3.20
C GLY A 160 4.32 15.23 -3.92
N ILE A 161 5.25 16.18 -3.82
CA ILE A 161 6.55 16.11 -4.51
C ILE A 161 7.56 15.40 -3.62
N GLY A 162 8.15 14.31 -4.12
CA GLY A 162 9.04 13.46 -3.30
C GLY A 162 8.30 12.69 -2.20
N SER A 163 6.97 12.64 -2.28
CA SER A 163 6.08 11.99 -1.31
C SER A 163 4.95 11.27 -2.06
N PRO A 164 5.23 10.07 -2.61
CA PRO A 164 4.31 9.40 -3.51
C PRO A 164 3.06 8.91 -2.76
N GLY A 165 1.89 9.04 -3.38
CA GLY A 165 0.61 8.67 -2.77
C GLY A 165 -0.05 9.74 -1.90
N THR A 166 0.69 10.76 -1.45
CA THR A 166 0.19 11.80 -0.51
C THR A 166 -1.08 12.50 -1.01
N LEU A 167 -1.09 13.03 -2.23
CA LEU A 167 -2.29 13.71 -2.76
C LEU A 167 -3.49 12.76 -2.87
N ALA A 168 -3.27 11.51 -3.29
CA ALA A 168 -4.35 10.52 -3.37
C ALA A 168 -4.92 10.20 -1.97
N ALA A 169 -4.07 10.06 -0.95
CA ALA A 169 -4.48 9.86 0.43
C ALA A 169 -5.22 11.07 1.01
N VAL A 170 -4.78 12.30 0.67
CA VAL A 170 -5.46 13.55 1.05
C VAL A 170 -6.85 13.61 0.43
N PHE A 171 -6.96 13.52 -0.91
CA PHE A 171 -8.25 13.57 -1.61
C PHE A 171 -9.18 12.42 -1.21
N GLY A 172 -8.64 11.22 -0.98
CA GLY A 172 -9.38 10.08 -0.48
C GLY A 172 -10.10 10.36 0.85
N GLY A 173 -9.50 11.18 1.72
CA GLY A 173 -10.12 11.59 2.99
C GLY A 173 -11.41 12.41 2.85
N TYR A 174 -11.68 12.99 1.68
CA TYR A 174 -12.88 13.79 1.39
C TYR A 174 -14.03 12.95 0.80
N LEU A 175 -13.73 11.83 0.13
CA LEU A 175 -14.70 11.07 -0.66
C LEU A 175 -15.55 10.09 0.18
N GLY A 176 -15.06 9.67 1.35
CA GLY A 176 -15.69 8.62 2.17
C GLY A 176 -15.52 7.21 1.58
N ASN A 177 -15.94 6.19 2.32
CA ASN A 177 -15.88 4.79 1.89
C ASN A 177 -17.06 3.98 2.46
N LYS A 178 -17.93 3.50 1.57
CA LYS A 178 -19.13 2.72 1.94
C LYS A 178 -18.82 1.33 2.50
N ASN A 179 -17.61 0.83 2.28
CA ASN A 179 -17.17 -0.50 2.70
C ASN A 179 -16.24 -0.46 3.92
N ALA A 180 -15.94 0.73 4.45
CA ALA A 180 -15.15 0.90 5.65
C ALA A 180 -16.03 1.38 6.79
N ASP A 181 -15.62 1.05 8.01
CA ASP A 181 -16.28 1.53 9.19
C ASP A 181 -16.18 3.07 9.33
N PRO A 182 -17.15 3.70 10.04
CA PRO A 182 -17.02 5.04 10.58
C PRO A 182 -15.64 5.32 11.23
N ILE A 183 -15.09 6.53 11.07
CA ILE A 183 -13.90 6.98 11.82
C ILE A 183 -14.31 7.34 13.25
N PHE A 184 -15.20 8.31 13.42
CA PHE A 184 -15.72 8.70 14.74
C PHE A 184 -16.70 7.63 15.24
N LYS A 185 -16.24 6.84 16.21
CA LYS A 185 -16.95 5.73 16.83
C LYS A 185 -17.05 5.96 18.34
N GLU A 186 -18.20 5.68 18.92
CA GLU A 186 -18.35 5.84 20.37
C GLU A 186 -17.33 5.00 21.15
N GLY A 187 -16.62 5.65 22.08
CA GLY A 187 -15.60 5.01 22.90
C GLY A 187 -14.23 4.89 22.24
N SER A 188 -14.06 5.30 20.98
CA SER A 188 -12.73 5.36 20.36
C SER A 188 -11.92 6.55 20.88
N ASN A 189 -10.60 6.43 20.89
CA ASN A 189 -9.65 7.41 21.40
C ASN A 189 -9.73 8.76 20.66
N TYR A 190 -10.23 8.74 19.43
CA TYR A 190 -10.40 9.90 18.57
C TYR A 190 -11.88 10.19 18.25
N ASP A 191 -12.82 9.69 19.05
CA ASP A 191 -14.23 10.06 18.91
C ASP A 191 -14.45 11.54 19.23
N ASN A 192 -15.43 12.12 18.55
CA ASN A 192 -15.99 13.40 18.92
C ASN A 192 -17.51 13.29 18.81
N ALA A 193 -18.19 13.16 19.95
CA ALA A 193 -19.63 12.92 20.00
C ALA A 193 -20.45 13.96 19.23
N PHE A 194 -20.01 15.23 19.23
CA PHE A 194 -20.67 16.29 18.47
C PHE A 194 -20.52 16.06 16.96
N ILE A 195 -19.29 15.84 16.47
CA ILE A 195 -19.02 15.56 15.05
C ILE A 195 -19.72 14.28 14.61
N ARG A 196 -19.60 13.20 15.39
CA ARG A 196 -20.25 11.91 15.13
C ARG A 196 -21.76 12.06 14.99
N THR A 197 -22.41 12.72 15.95
CA THR A 197 -23.87 12.94 15.93
C THR A 197 -24.30 13.80 14.73
N ALA A 198 -23.53 14.85 14.41
CA ALA A 198 -23.80 15.70 13.26
C ALA A 198 -23.66 14.95 11.93
N MET A 199 -22.61 14.15 11.77
CA MET A 199 -22.38 13.33 10.57
C MET A 199 -23.39 12.20 10.44
N ASP A 200 -23.76 11.54 11.54
CA ASP A 200 -24.82 10.52 11.56
C ASP A 200 -26.15 11.10 11.07
N ALA A 201 -26.50 12.30 11.53
CA ALA A 201 -27.75 12.97 11.16
C ALA A 201 -27.78 13.46 9.71
N THR A 202 -26.62 13.80 9.13
CA THR A 202 -26.53 14.46 7.80
C THR A 202 -26.10 13.52 6.67
N LEU A 203 -25.22 12.56 6.94
CA LEU A 203 -24.60 11.67 5.96
C LEU A 203 -24.97 10.19 6.18
N GLY A 204 -25.68 9.87 7.26
CA GLY A 204 -26.09 8.50 7.60
C GLY A 204 -25.07 7.76 8.47
N LYS A 205 -25.38 6.49 8.78
CA LYS A 205 -24.64 5.66 9.74
C LYS A 205 -24.02 4.42 9.10
N GLY A 206 -23.03 3.84 9.77
CA GLY A 206 -22.52 2.50 9.46
C GLY A 206 -21.48 2.42 8.34
N TYR A 207 -20.91 3.55 7.93
CA TYR A 207 -19.81 3.59 6.96
C TYR A 207 -18.92 4.83 7.18
N GLN A 208 -17.72 4.84 6.58
CA GLN A 208 -16.86 6.03 6.57
C GLN A 208 -17.50 7.12 5.69
N ARG A 209 -17.91 8.21 6.32
CA ARG A 209 -18.70 9.27 5.67
C ARG A 209 -17.79 10.21 4.85
N PRO A 210 -18.33 10.89 3.82
CA PRO A 210 -17.61 11.96 3.14
C PRO A 210 -17.08 12.99 4.14
N PHE A 211 -15.89 13.55 3.88
CA PHE A 211 -15.18 14.52 4.73
C PHE A 211 -14.77 14.03 6.13
N GLU A 212 -15.14 12.82 6.53
CA GLU A 212 -14.95 12.36 7.89
C GLU A 212 -13.47 12.23 8.28
N LEU A 213 -12.70 11.52 7.47
CA LEU A 213 -11.26 11.35 7.69
C LEU A 213 -10.52 12.70 7.56
N ALA A 214 -10.94 13.55 6.62
CA ALA A 214 -10.41 14.91 6.52
C ALA A 214 -10.68 15.75 7.78
N THR A 215 -11.82 15.53 8.44
CA THR A 215 -12.18 16.22 9.70
C THR A 215 -11.26 15.79 10.85
N LEU A 216 -11.03 14.49 11.02
CA LEU A 216 -10.05 13.98 12.00
C LEU A 216 -8.66 14.59 11.77
N ARG A 217 -8.21 14.59 10.51
CA ARG A 217 -6.93 15.19 10.10
C ARG A 217 -6.85 16.67 10.42
N LEU A 218 -7.91 17.43 10.18
CA LEU A 218 -7.97 18.86 10.48
C LEU A 218 -7.91 19.12 12.00
N THR A 219 -8.57 18.28 12.81
CA THR A 219 -8.49 18.35 14.27
C THR A 219 -7.06 18.13 14.74
N ASN A 220 -6.40 17.06 14.26
CA ASN A 220 -5.00 16.78 14.58
C ASN A 220 -4.08 17.93 14.14
N MET A 221 -4.25 18.41 12.91
CA MET A 221 -3.43 19.51 12.37
C MET A 221 -3.55 20.79 13.19
N THR A 222 -4.76 21.13 13.61
CA THR A 222 -4.99 22.32 14.45
C THR A 222 -4.20 22.23 15.75
N THR A 223 -4.24 21.07 16.42
CA THR A 223 -3.48 20.86 17.66
C THR A 223 -1.97 20.85 17.41
N ILE A 224 -1.52 20.13 16.38
CA ILE A 224 -0.10 20.04 16.03
C ILE A 224 0.50 21.42 15.76
N LEU A 225 -0.16 22.26 14.96
CA LEU A 225 0.34 23.59 14.62
C LEU A 225 0.34 24.54 15.81
N ASN A 226 -0.63 24.44 16.72
CA ASN A 226 -0.68 25.25 17.93
C ASN A 226 0.40 24.85 18.95
N GLU A 227 0.81 23.59 18.95
CA GLU A 227 1.79 23.00 19.89
C GLU A 227 3.13 22.72 19.20
N TRP A 228 3.36 23.30 18.02
CA TRP A 228 4.44 22.93 17.12
C TRP A 228 5.81 22.98 17.79
N ASP A 229 6.11 24.05 18.53
CA ASP A 229 7.39 24.23 19.21
C ASP A 229 7.66 23.17 20.29
N SER A 230 6.61 22.56 20.86
CA SER A 230 6.75 21.49 21.85
C SER A 230 6.95 20.11 21.21
N LEU A 231 6.40 19.91 20.01
CA LEU A 231 6.31 18.62 19.34
C LEU A 231 7.41 18.41 18.29
N ALA A 232 7.73 19.45 17.52
CA ALA A 232 8.62 19.34 16.39
C ALA A 232 10.07 19.09 16.84
N PRO A 233 10.85 18.30 16.08
CA PRO A 233 12.25 18.06 16.39
C PRO A 233 13.07 19.35 16.25
N THR A 234 14.04 19.52 17.15
CA THR A 234 14.96 20.68 17.12
C THR A 234 15.75 20.76 15.81
N ASN A 235 16.14 19.60 15.26
CA ASN A 235 16.74 19.50 13.94
C ASN A 235 15.64 19.40 12.88
N ASP A 236 15.40 20.50 12.16
CA ASP A 236 14.34 20.58 11.17
C ASP A 236 14.54 19.63 9.98
N ALA A 237 15.76 19.18 9.69
CA ALA A 237 16.02 18.16 8.68
C ALA A 237 15.27 16.84 8.98
N MET A 238 14.93 16.58 10.25
CA MET A 238 14.16 15.40 10.63
C MET A 238 12.68 15.48 10.26
N LEU A 239 12.15 16.67 9.95
CA LEU A 239 10.74 16.84 9.55
C LEU A 239 10.34 15.99 8.34
N VAL A 240 11.30 15.71 7.45
CA VAL A 240 11.06 14.92 6.23
C VAL A 240 11.47 13.46 6.35
N GLN A 241 12.19 13.07 7.41
CA GLN A 241 12.58 11.68 7.65
C GLN A 241 11.33 10.80 7.66
N ARG A 242 11.38 9.69 6.92
CA ARG A 242 10.31 8.69 6.91
C ARG A 242 10.58 7.59 7.94
N GLY A 243 9.52 6.96 8.38
CA GLY A 243 9.52 5.89 9.37
C GLY A 243 9.17 4.55 8.75
N GLY A 244 8.57 3.71 9.59
CA GLY A 244 8.07 2.42 9.20
C GLY A 244 7.46 1.67 10.37
N SER A 245 7.14 0.41 10.19
CA SER A 245 6.57 -0.42 11.24
C SER A 245 7.07 -1.85 11.13
N PHE A 246 7.34 -2.46 12.27
CA PHE A 246 7.77 -3.85 12.39
C PHE A 246 6.81 -4.67 13.23
N VAL A 247 6.74 -5.96 12.92
CA VAL A 247 6.39 -6.99 13.89
C VAL A 247 7.60 -7.90 14.04
N PHE A 248 8.08 -8.04 15.27
CA PHE A 248 9.10 -9.02 15.62
C PHE A 248 8.47 -10.19 16.36
N GLU A 249 8.98 -11.39 16.11
CA GLU A 249 8.64 -12.61 16.83
C GLU A 249 9.94 -13.31 17.24
N ASN A 250 10.13 -13.47 18.56
CA ASN A 250 11.33 -14.06 19.15
C ASN A 250 12.64 -13.43 18.65
N GLY A 251 12.69 -12.10 18.55
CA GLY A 251 13.85 -11.34 18.05
C GLY A 251 14.06 -11.39 16.52
N VAL A 252 13.17 -12.06 15.79
CA VAL A 252 13.21 -12.16 14.32
C VAL A 252 12.18 -11.21 13.72
N GLU A 253 12.57 -10.51 12.66
CA GLU A 253 11.66 -9.69 11.87
C GLU A 253 10.65 -10.61 11.17
N ALA A 254 9.37 -10.49 11.54
CA ALA A 254 8.27 -11.26 10.97
C ALA A 254 7.46 -10.42 9.97
N PHE A 255 7.38 -9.10 10.16
CA PHE A 255 6.76 -8.18 9.21
C PHE A 255 7.49 -6.83 9.24
N ARG A 256 7.58 -6.18 8.08
CA ARG A 256 8.15 -4.85 7.91
C ARG A 256 7.34 -4.05 6.89
N HIS A 257 7.07 -2.80 7.21
CA HIS A 257 6.55 -1.78 6.31
C HIS A 257 7.45 -0.54 6.37
N ASP A 258 7.78 0.02 5.21
CA ASP A 258 8.57 1.25 5.09
C ASP A 258 7.66 2.36 4.57
N ASP A 259 7.65 3.51 5.25
CA ASP A 259 6.73 4.59 4.91
C ASP A 259 7.13 5.25 3.59
N ALA A 260 6.26 5.17 2.59
CA ALA A 260 6.55 5.64 1.24
C ALA A 260 6.61 7.17 1.12
N GLY A 261 5.87 7.88 1.97
CA GLY A 261 5.65 9.32 1.93
C GLY A 261 4.73 9.77 3.07
N ILE A 262 4.33 11.04 3.07
CA ILE A 262 3.28 11.57 3.95
C ILE A 262 1.97 10.84 3.68
N LEU A 263 1.34 10.36 4.75
CA LEU A 263 0.17 9.46 4.74
C LEU A 263 0.45 8.11 4.05
N GLY A 264 1.72 7.75 3.89
CA GLY A 264 2.19 6.48 3.34
C GLY A 264 2.59 5.47 4.41
N TYR A 265 2.22 5.73 5.67
CA TYR A 265 2.48 4.84 6.80
C TYR A 265 1.67 3.55 6.71
N CYS A 266 2.11 2.50 7.41
CA CYS A 266 1.40 1.22 7.44
C CYS A 266 -0.03 1.43 8.00
N PRO A 267 -1.10 1.09 7.26
CA PRO A 267 -2.45 1.17 7.81
C PRO A 267 -2.52 0.41 9.14
N VAL A 268 -3.04 1.05 10.19
CA VAL A 268 -3.03 0.47 11.55
C VAL A 268 -3.75 -0.87 11.58
N GLU A 269 -4.84 -0.97 10.83
CA GLU A 269 -5.62 -2.19 10.69
C GLU A 269 -4.77 -3.34 10.12
N ARG A 270 -3.89 -3.06 9.14
CA ARG A 270 -2.93 -4.03 8.58
C ARG A 270 -1.89 -4.44 9.62
N LEU A 271 -1.33 -3.46 10.31
CA LEU A 271 -0.26 -3.68 11.28
C LEU A 271 -0.76 -4.54 12.44
N VAL A 272 -1.95 -4.25 12.95
CA VAL A 272 -2.60 -5.01 14.01
C VAL A 272 -3.03 -6.41 13.51
N GLU A 273 -3.59 -6.53 12.30
CA GLU A 273 -3.89 -7.85 11.69
C GLU A 273 -2.64 -8.72 11.63
N LYS A 274 -1.52 -8.17 11.15
CA LYS A 274 -0.25 -8.88 11.07
C LYS A 274 0.26 -9.27 12.46
N ALA A 275 0.21 -8.36 13.42
CA ALA A 275 0.65 -8.61 14.79
C ALA A 275 -0.18 -9.70 15.50
N LEU A 276 -1.48 -9.81 15.20
CA LEU A 276 -2.37 -10.82 15.78
C LEU A 276 -2.42 -12.14 15.01
N SER A 277 -1.91 -12.18 13.78
CA SER A 277 -1.94 -13.38 12.95
C SER A 277 -1.07 -14.51 13.52
N ALA A 278 -1.41 -15.77 13.25
CA ALA A 278 -0.60 -16.90 13.69
C ALA A 278 0.83 -16.85 13.12
N GLU A 279 0.98 -16.42 11.87
CA GLU A 279 2.25 -16.29 11.16
C GLU A 279 2.34 -14.90 10.49
N PRO A 280 2.89 -13.87 11.18
CA PRO A 280 2.95 -12.51 10.63
C PRO A 280 3.72 -12.41 9.32
N GLY A 281 4.76 -13.23 9.16
CA GLY A 281 5.57 -13.33 7.95
C GLY A 281 4.96 -14.16 6.83
N ALA A 282 3.79 -14.78 7.03
CA ALA A 282 3.14 -15.53 5.97
C ALA A 282 2.77 -14.59 4.80
N PRO A 283 3.01 -15.03 3.55
CA PRO A 283 2.50 -14.30 2.39
C PRO A 283 0.97 -14.28 2.42
N PRO A 284 0.33 -13.27 1.80
CA PRO A 284 -1.12 -13.23 1.69
C PRO A 284 -1.64 -14.48 0.95
N ASP A 285 -2.81 -14.98 1.36
CA ASP A 285 -3.52 -16.01 0.59
C ASP A 285 -3.88 -15.41 -0.77
N PRO A 286 -3.36 -15.95 -1.89
CA PRO A 286 -3.49 -15.26 -3.16
C PRO A 286 -4.94 -15.13 -3.65
N VAL A 287 -5.75 -16.16 -3.46
CA VAL A 287 -7.13 -16.20 -3.99
C VAL A 287 -8.05 -15.35 -3.12
N ARG A 288 -7.97 -15.51 -1.79
CA ARG A 288 -8.75 -14.71 -0.85
C ARG A 288 -8.47 -13.22 -1.03
N THR A 289 -7.21 -12.86 -1.24
CA THR A 289 -6.78 -11.46 -1.41
C THR A 289 -7.35 -10.83 -2.68
N ILE A 290 -7.24 -11.50 -3.83
CA ILE A 290 -7.80 -10.96 -5.08
C ILE A 290 -9.33 -10.96 -5.08
N HIS A 291 -9.98 -11.88 -4.37
CA HIS A 291 -11.44 -11.87 -4.19
C HIS A 291 -11.90 -10.66 -3.37
N ALA A 292 -11.22 -10.38 -2.25
CA ALA A 292 -11.50 -9.19 -1.43
C ALA A 292 -11.28 -7.90 -2.23
N ALA A 293 -10.15 -7.81 -2.95
CA ALA A 293 -9.86 -6.70 -3.85
C ALA A 293 -10.98 -6.50 -4.90
N ALA A 294 -11.40 -7.57 -5.57
CA ALA A 294 -12.42 -7.54 -6.61
C ALA A 294 -13.80 -7.10 -6.08
N LYS A 295 -14.18 -7.59 -4.90
CA LYS A 295 -15.48 -7.32 -4.28
C LYS A 295 -15.63 -5.87 -3.84
N ASP A 296 -14.68 -5.36 -3.07
CA ASP A 296 -14.87 -4.09 -2.35
C ASP A 296 -13.60 -3.24 -2.22
N ARG A 297 -12.50 -3.65 -2.86
CA ARG A 297 -11.19 -2.96 -2.82
C ARG A 297 -10.60 -2.87 -1.41
N SER A 298 -10.98 -3.78 -0.51
CA SER A 298 -10.48 -3.81 0.87
C SER A 298 -9.05 -4.34 1.03
N ALA A 299 -8.56 -5.13 0.07
CA ALA A 299 -7.20 -5.69 0.16
C ALA A 299 -6.12 -4.62 -0.02
N PHE A 300 -4.99 -4.78 0.68
CA PHE A 300 -3.84 -3.89 0.51
C PHE A 300 -3.20 -4.10 -0.88
N VAL A 301 -2.88 -2.99 -1.56
CA VAL A 301 -2.40 -3.03 -2.95
C VAL A 301 -1.14 -3.87 -3.14
N ASP A 302 -0.25 -3.90 -2.15
CA ASP A 302 0.96 -4.73 -2.19
C ASP A 302 0.64 -6.22 -2.07
N ASP A 303 -0.36 -6.56 -1.25
CA ASP A 303 -0.83 -7.94 -1.11
C ASP A 303 -1.55 -8.39 -2.38
N VAL A 304 -2.29 -7.52 -3.05
CA VAL A 304 -2.87 -7.79 -4.38
C VAL A 304 -1.76 -8.05 -5.40
N TYR A 305 -0.73 -7.21 -5.43
CA TYR A 305 0.42 -7.41 -6.31
C TYR A 305 1.13 -8.75 -6.05
N ALA A 306 1.42 -9.04 -4.77
CA ALA A 306 2.09 -10.26 -4.33
C ALA A 306 1.25 -11.50 -4.67
N SER A 307 -0.06 -11.42 -4.47
CA SER A 307 -1.02 -12.49 -4.75
C SER A 307 -1.09 -12.83 -6.23
N ILE A 308 -1.26 -11.83 -7.10
CA ILE A 308 -1.28 -12.07 -8.56
C ILE A 308 0.09 -12.60 -9.02
N SER A 309 1.19 -12.08 -8.47
CA SER A 309 2.54 -12.59 -8.76
C SER A 309 2.76 -14.04 -8.31
N ALA A 310 2.19 -14.43 -7.17
CA ALA A 310 2.25 -15.81 -6.67
C ALA A 310 1.44 -16.75 -7.56
N LEU A 311 0.23 -16.35 -7.97
CA LEU A 311 -0.61 -17.09 -8.92
C LEU A 311 0.07 -17.26 -10.27
N GLU A 312 0.77 -16.23 -10.76
CA GLU A 312 1.57 -16.32 -11.98
C GLU A 312 2.70 -17.34 -11.87
N LYS A 313 3.43 -17.33 -10.75
CA LYS A 313 4.57 -18.23 -10.50
C LYS A 313 4.16 -19.68 -10.19
N ARG A 314 2.90 -19.91 -9.76
CA ARG A 314 2.36 -21.24 -9.49
C ARG A 314 2.57 -22.15 -10.70
N LYS A 315 3.06 -23.36 -10.49
CA LYS A 315 3.15 -24.38 -11.54
C LYS A 315 1.85 -25.19 -11.52
N PRO A 316 1.07 -25.24 -12.62
CA PRO A 316 -0.08 -26.12 -12.70
C PRO A 316 0.34 -27.57 -12.50
N ALA A 317 -0.49 -28.36 -11.82
CA ALA A 317 -0.28 -29.79 -11.68
C ALA A 317 -0.34 -30.49 -13.05
N ARG A 318 0.16 -31.73 -13.12
CA ARG A 318 0.11 -32.51 -14.37
C ARG A 318 -1.35 -32.70 -14.80
N GLY A 319 -1.70 -32.20 -15.99
CA GLY A 319 -3.05 -32.26 -16.54
C GLY A 319 -3.97 -31.11 -16.10
N GLU A 320 -3.48 -30.19 -15.27
CA GLU A 320 -4.22 -28.98 -14.89
C GLU A 320 -3.98 -27.86 -15.91
N THR A 321 -5.06 -27.35 -16.49
CA THR A 321 -5.03 -26.10 -17.26
C THR A 321 -4.97 -24.92 -16.29
N ARG A 322 -4.01 -24.00 -16.49
CA ARG A 322 -3.83 -22.84 -15.58
C ARG A 322 -5.08 -21.96 -15.51
N VAL A 323 -5.64 -21.63 -16.67
CA VAL A 323 -6.87 -20.85 -16.85
C VAL A 323 -7.59 -21.47 -18.03
N ASN A 324 -8.85 -21.86 -17.83
CA ASN A 324 -9.70 -22.32 -18.92
C ASN A 324 -10.29 -21.09 -19.63
N GLY A 325 -10.19 -21.04 -20.96
CA GLY A 325 -10.68 -19.92 -21.75
C GLY A 325 -12.17 -19.63 -21.53
N CYS A 326 -12.99 -20.65 -21.24
CA CYS A 326 -14.42 -20.44 -20.99
C CYS A 326 -14.71 -19.59 -19.74
N ASP A 327 -13.82 -19.60 -18.75
CA ASP A 327 -13.97 -18.83 -17.51
C ASP A 327 -13.79 -17.33 -17.73
N LEU A 328 -13.27 -16.92 -18.91
CA LEU A 328 -13.15 -15.52 -19.29
C LEU A 328 -14.45 -14.93 -19.81
N ASN A 329 -15.43 -15.76 -20.19
CA ASN A 329 -16.65 -15.30 -20.84
C ASN A 329 -17.48 -14.41 -19.89
N GLY A 330 -17.58 -13.11 -20.19
CA GLY A 330 -18.25 -12.16 -19.34
C GLY A 330 -17.82 -10.72 -19.51
N LYS A 331 -18.50 -9.85 -18.76
CA LYS A 331 -18.20 -8.43 -18.58
C LYS A 331 -17.44 -8.24 -17.26
N TRP A 332 -16.29 -7.58 -17.33
CA TRP A 332 -15.33 -7.49 -16.24
C TRP A 332 -14.86 -6.06 -16.01
N ARG A 333 -15.05 -5.52 -14.82
CA ARG A 333 -14.58 -4.19 -14.45
C ARG A 333 -13.16 -4.23 -13.94
N LEU A 334 -12.29 -3.39 -14.48
CA LEU A 334 -10.94 -3.19 -13.99
C LEU A 334 -10.97 -2.66 -12.56
N VAL A 335 -10.32 -3.40 -11.67
CA VAL A 335 -10.26 -3.09 -10.24
C VAL A 335 -8.89 -2.54 -9.88
N TYR A 336 -7.83 -3.20 -10.32
CA TYR A 336 -6.47 -2.90 -9.91
C TYR A 336 -5.50 -3.02 -11.08
N THR A 337 -4.45 -2.20 -11.08
CA THR A 337 -3.34 -2.28 -12.02
C THR A 337 -2.02 -1.90 -11.37
N SER A 338 -0.94 -2.61 -11.73
CA SER A 338 0.43 -2.26 -11.30
C SER A 338 1.12 -1.24 -12.21
N GLY A 339 0.45 -0.82 -13.30
CA GLY A 339 1.09 -0.03 -14.36
C GLY A 339 2.14 -0.82 -15.17
N THR A 340 2.64 -0.24 -16.26
CA THR A 340 3.65 -0.87 -17.14
C THR A 340 5.00 -0.99 -16.44
N LYS A 341 5.94 -1.77 -17.00
CA LYS A 341 7.32 -1.91 -16.46
C LYS A 341 7.99 -0.55 -16.17
N LYS A 342 7.73 0.47 -16.99
CA LYS A 342 8.26 1.82 -16.81
C LYS A 342 7.63 2.55 -15.62
N VAL A 343 6.30 2.47 -15.49
CA VAL A 343 5.58 3.04 -14.34
C VAL A 343 6.00 2.32 -13.06
N LYS A 344 6.21 1.00 -13.13
CA LYS A 344 6.71 0.16 -12.04
C LYS A 344 8.12 0.52 -11.59
N ALA A 345 9.04 0.92 -12.48
CA ALA A 345 10.37 1.38 -12.08
C ALA A 345 10.32 2.66 -11.20
N ASN A 346 9.29 3.50 -11.39
CA ASN A 346 9.05 4.68 -10.59
C ASN A 346 8.22 4.38 -9.32
N LEU A 347 7.21 3.50 -9.41
CA LEU A 347 6.37 3.07 -8.27
C LEU A 347 7.12 2.16 -7.28
N ASN A 348 8.02 1.29 -7.76
CA ASN A 348 8.84 0.43 -6.90
C ASN A 348 9.87 1.24 -6.09
N LYS A 349 10.40 2.35 -6.64
CA LYS A 349 11.21 3.31 -5.86
C LYS A 349 10.40 4.01 -4.78
N ALA A 350 9.09 4.03 -4.94
CA ALA A 350 8.12 4.62 -4.02
C ALA A 350 7.42 3.57 -3.13
N GLY A 351 7.81 2.29 -3.19
CA GLY A 351 7.22 1.24 -2.35
C GLY A 351 5.81 0.75 -2.74
N PHE A 352 5.25 1.17 -3.88
CA PHE A 352 3.88 0.79 -4.26
C PHE A 352 3.84 -0.37 -5.26
N GLY A 353 3.11 -1.45 -4.94
CA GLY A 353 2.85 -2.58 -5.84
C GLY A 353 1.92 -2.27 -7.02
N GLY A 354 1.11 -1.19 -6.92
CA GLY A 354 0.13 -0.76 -7.91
C GLY A 354 -0.93 0.15 -7.30
N SER A 355 -2.07 0.30 -7.98
CA SER A 355 -3.20 1.08 -7.46
C SER A 355 -4.56 0.54 -7.91
N TYR A 356 -5.59 0.83 -7.12
CA TYR A 356 -6.97 0.63 -7.53
C TYR A 356 -7.35 1.62 -8.63
N PHE A 357 -8.05 1.13 -9.66
CA PHE A 357 -8.40 1.92 -10.83
C PHE A 357 -9.60 2.84 -10.53
N PRO A 358 -9.46 4.17 -10.72
CA PRO A 358 -10.39 5.14 -10.16
C PRO A 358 -11.67 5.32 -10.97
N VAL A 359 -11.66 4.92 -12.25
CA VAL A 359 -12.81 5.11 -13.17
C VAL A 359 -13.37 3.76 -13.62
N PRO A 360 -14.66 3.66 -13.94
CA PRO A 360 -15.23 2.44 -14.51
C PRO A 360 -14.60 2.15 -15.89
N ALA A 361 -13.67 1.20 -15.93
CA ALA A 361 -13.18 0.61 -17.16
C ALA A 361 -13.61 -0.85 -17.23
N ILE A 362 -14.23 -1.24 -18.33
CA ILE A 362 -14.79 -2.57 -18.53
C ILE A 362 -14.05 -3.24 -19.68
N GLN A 363 -13.61 -4.47 -19.45
CA GLN A 363 -13.29 -5.42 -20.50
C GLN A 363 -14.36 -6.50 -20.56
N SER A 364 -14.88 -6.75 -21.75
CA SER A 364 -15.87 -7.76 -22.01
C SER A 364 -15.27 -8.76 -23.00
N PHE A 365 -15.31 -10.04 -22.64
CA PHE A 365 -14.83 -11.13 -23.48
C PHE A 365 -16.00 -12.04 -23.82
N ASP A 366 -16.35 -12.08 -25.10
CA ASP A 366 -17.27 -13.06 -25.66
C ASP A 366 -16.45 -14.19 -26.26
N VAL A 367 -16.32 -15.28 -25.51
CA VAL A 367 -15.49 -16.43 -25.89
C VAL A 367 -16.16 -17.24 -27.00
N SER A 368 -17.48 -17.21 -27.09
CA SER A 368 -18.22 -17.97 -28.11
C SER A 368 -18.06 -17.35 -29.50
N ASN A 369 -18.01 -16.02 -29.57
CA ASN A 369 -17.85 -15.29 -30.82
C ASN A 369 -16.42 -14.78 -31.06
N GLU A 370 -15.49 -15.07 -30.14
CA GLU A 370 -14.10 -14.57 -30.16
C GLU A 370 -14.02 -13.04 -30.29
N ARG A 371 -14.91 -12.32 -29.58
CA ARG A 371 -15.00 -10.85 -29.59
C ARG A 371 -14.62 -10.25 -28.25
N ILE A 372 -13.91 -9.13 -28.29
CA ILE A 372 -13.56 -8.35 -27.11
C ILE A 372 -14.08 -6.92 -27.25
N ARG A 373 -14.59 -6.38 -26.13
CA ARG A 373 -14.81 -4.94 -25.96
C ARG A 373 -13.96 -4.41 -24.82
N ASN A 374 -13.29 -3.29 -25.04
CA ASN A 374 -12.58 -2.56 -23.98
C ASN A 374 -13.05 -1.11 -23.96
N GLY A 375 -13.60 -0.65 -22.83
CA GLY A 375 -14.17 0.68 -22.73
C GLY A 375 -13.97 1.36 -21.39
N VAL A 376 -14.08 2.70 -21.42
CA VAL A 376 -14.11 3.57 -20.25
C VAL A 376 -15.46 4.29 -20.22
N TYR A 377 -16.09 4.30 -19.04
CA TYR A 377 -17.46 4.76 -18.85
C TYR A 377 -17.47 5.85 -17.77
N LEU A 378 -17.72 7.09 -18.18
CA LEU A 378 -17.67 8.30 -17.35
C LEU A 378 -19.01 9.03 -17.42
N GLY A 379 -19.93 8.66 -16.54
CA GLY A 379 -21.27 9.23 -16.52
C GLY A 379 -21.98 9.01 -17.87
N PRO A 380 -22.39 10.07 -18.59
CA PRO A 380 -23.03 9.92 -19.89
C PRO A 380 -22.06 9.53 -21.01
N ILE A 381 -20.74 9.58 -20.79
CA ILE A 381 -19.75 9.33 -21.84
C ILE A 381 -19.32 7.86 -21.79
N GLU A 382 -19.60 7.11 -22.85
CA GLU A 382 -19.07 5.76 -23.04
C GLU A 382 -18.14 5.77 -24.25
N PHE A 383 -16.88 5.40 -24.06
CA PHE A 383 -15.88 5.30 -25.13
C PHE A 383 -15.27 3.91 -25.11
N PHE A 384 -15.44 3.17 -26.19
CA PHE A 384 -15.06 1.75 -26.23
C PHE A 384 -14.54 1.31 -27.60
N PHE A 385 -13.74 0.25 -27.57
CA PHE A 385 -13.18 -0.41 -28.73
C PHE A 385 -13.69 -1.83 -28.81
N ASP A 386 -14.04 -2.29 -30.02
CA ASP A 386 -14.44 -3.67 -30.31
C ASP A 386 -13.50 -4.30 -31.34
N GLY A 387 -13.34 -5.61 -31.26
CA GLY A 387 -12.59 -6.35 -32.26
C GLY A 387 -12.45 -7.84 -31.95
N PRO A 388 -11.83 -8.61 -32.85
CA PRO A 388 -11.62 -10.04 -32.64
C PRO A 388 -10.47 -10.29 -31.66
N PHE A 389 -10.51 -11.45 -31.01
CA PHE A 389 -9.38 -12.00 -30.29
C PHE A 389 -9.13 -13.46 -30.67
N VAL A 390 -7.95 -13.98 -30.30
CA VAL A 390 -7.60 -15.40 -30.40
C VAL A 390 -7.14 -15.87 -29.03
N TRP A 391 -7.74 -16.98 -28.55
CA TRP A 391 -7.31 -17.64 -27.32
C TRP A 391 -6.22 -18.69 -27.60
N ARG A 392 -5.13 -18.63 -26.85
CA ARG A 392 -4.00 -19.55 -26.90
C ARG A 392 -3.96 -20.38 -25.62
N GLU A 393 -4.68 -21.49 -25.60
CA GLU A 393 -4.86 -22.38 -24.43
C GLU A 393 -3.53 -22.68 -23.70
N ASN A 394 -2.52 -23.15 -24.44
CA ASN A 394 -1.22 -23.54 -23.90
C ASN A 394 -0.43 -22.38 -23.25
N LEU A 395 -0.76 -21.14 -23.60
CA LEU A 395 -0.09 -19.94 -23.08
C LEU A 395 -0.96 -19.20 -22.05
N SER A 396 -2.20 -19.63 -21.85
CA SER A 396 -3.25 -18.88 -21.16
C SER A 396 -3.29 -17.43 -21.64
N MET A 397 -3.23 -17.23 -22.96
CA MET A 397 -3.02 -15.93 -23.57
C MET A 397 -4.14 -15.58 -24.53
N LEU A 398 -4.71 -14.39 -24.37
CA LEU A 398 -5.66 -13.79 -25.28
C LEU A 398 -4.95 -12.70 -26.08
N GLU A 399 -4.82 -12.89 -27.39
CA GLU A 399 -4.27 -11.90 -28.33
C GLU A 399 -5.43 -11.20 -29.04
N PHE A 400 -5.43 -9.88 -29.12
CA PHE A 400 -6.55 -9.14 -29.70
C PHE A 400 -6.13 -8.04 -30.67
N THR A 401 -7.08 -7.68 -31.53
CA THR A 401 -7.00 -6.54 -32.44
C THR A 401 -8.28 -5.74 -32.32
N PHE A 402 -8.22 -4.41 -32.15
CA PHE A 402 -9.43 -3.60 -32.24
C PHE A 402 -9.63 -3.13 -33.68
N THR A 403 -10.83 -3.37 -34.19
CA THR A 403 -11.24 -3.02 -35.56
C THR A 403 -12.28 -1.91 -35.59
N LYS A 404 -12.82 -1.52 -34.43
CA LYS A 404 -13.88 -0.52 -34.31
C LYS A 404 -13.68 0.29 -33.04
N VAL A 405 -13.85 1.61 -33.14
CA VAL A 405 -13.94 2.52 -31.99
C VAL A 405 -15.30 3.18 -31.98
N SER A 406 -15.88 3.35 -30.80
CA SER A 406 -17.22 3.88 -30.60
C SER A 406 -17.25 4.92 -29.49
N LEU A 407 -18.07 5.95 -29.68
CA LEU A 407 -18.40 6.95 -28.66
C LEU A 407 -19.92 7.03 -28.51
N LYS A 408 -20.41 7.01 -27.28
CA LYS A 408 -21.82 7.20 -26.92
C LYS A 408 -21.93 8.29 -25.87
N LEU A 409 -22.97 9.13 -26.01
CA LEU A 409 -23.24 10.27 -25.13
C LEU A 409 -24.67 10.18 -24.62
N GLY A 410 -24.85 9.57 -23.44
CA GLY A 410 -26.15 9.32 -22.82
C GLY A 410 -26.99 8.40 -23.71
N THR A 411 -28.13 8.92 -24.18
CA THR A 411 -29.02 8.20 -25.10
C THR A 411 -28.66 8.38 -26.58
N LEU A 412 -27.63 9.18 -26.90
CA LEU A 412 -27.20 9.45 -28.28
C LEU A 412 -26.01 8.56 -28.66
N GLY A 413 -26.03 8.02 -29.89
CA GLY A 413 -25.02 7.07 -30.37
C GLY A 413 -25.39 5.60 -30.09
N PRO A 414 -24.42 4.67 -30.14
CA PRO A 414 -23.00 4.90 -30.37
C PRO A 414 -22.70 5.30 -31.82
N TRP A 415 -21.81 6.27 -32.01
CA TRP A 415 -21.16 6.53 -33.30
C TRP A 415 -19.88 5.72 -33.38
N SER A 416 -19.72 4.96 -34.47
CA SER A 416 -18.59 4.06 -34.64
C SER A 416 -17.76 4.42 -35.87
N VAL A 417 -16.46 4.19 -35.77
CA VAL A 417 -15.50 4.32 -36.87
C VAL A 417 -14.66 3.06 -36.93
N ASP A 418 -14.49 2.52 -38.14
CA ASP A 418 -13.62 1.36 -38.36
C ASP A 418 -12.14 1.77 -38.30
N ILE A 419 -11.35 0.88 -37.69
CA ILE A 419 -9.91 0.99 -37.54
C ILE A 419 -9.28 0.07 -38.58
N ASP A 420 -8.68 0.66 -39.61
CA ASP A 420 -7.90 -0.08 -40.61
C ASP A 420 -6.54 -0.54 -40.05
N ASP A 421 -5.90 -1.49 -40.76
CA ASP A 421 -4.63 -2.09 -40.34
C ASP A 421 -3.51 -1.06 -40.14
N GLY A 422 -3.47 0.00 -40.97
CA GLY A 422 -2.46 1.04 -40.87
C GLY A 422 -2.61 1.88 -39.60
N LYS A 423 -3.84 2.23 -39.22
CA LYS A 423 -4.14 2.91 -37.95
C LYS A 423 -3.84 2.00 -36.76
N TRP A 424 -4.17 0.71 -36.86
CA TRP A 424 -3.88 -0.27 -35.81
C TRP A 424 -2.38 -0.47 -35.58
N ASP A 425 -1.58 -0.51 -36.65
CA ASP A 425 -0.11 -0.54 -36.56
C ASP A 425 0.45 0.68 -35.82
N GLY A 426 -0.12 1.86 -36.07
CA GLY A 426 0.19 3.07 -35.31
C GLY A 426 -0.09 2.94 -33.81
N VAL A 427 -1.23 2.34 -33.44
CA VAL A 427 -1.60 2.07 -32.04
C VAL A 427 -0.62 1.08 -31.39
N LYS A 428 -0.26 0.00 -32.08
CA LYS A 428 0.73 -0.99 -31.59
C LYS A 428 2.10 -0.35 -31.34
N ALA A 429 2.54 0.53 -32.25
CA ALA A 429 3.80 1.26 -32.11
C ALA A 429 3.77 2.23 -30.91
N ALA A 430 2.65 2.94 -30.70
CA ALA A 430 2.47 3.84 -29.56
C ALA A 430 2.44 3.08 -28.23
N GLU A 431 1.74 1.95 -28.15
CA GLU A 431 1.69 1.08 -26.97
C GLU A 431 3.09 0.52 -26.62
N GLN A 432 3.84 0.09 -27.63
CA GLN A 432 5.21 -0.40 -27.44
C GLN A 432 6.15 0.70 -26.96
N ALA A 433 6.07 1.91 -27.55
CA ALA A 433 6.86 3.05 -27.10
C ALA A 433 6.54 3.45 -25.64
N ALA A 434 5.26 3.38 -25.24
CA ALA A 434 4.84 3.62 -23.86
C ALA A 434 5.34 2.54 -22.87
N SER A 435 5.57 1.32 -23.36
CA SER A 435 5.96 0.15 -22.56
C SER A 435 7.48 -0.03 -22.42
N GLU A 436 8.27 0.30 -23.45
CA GLU A 436 9.70 -0.08 -23.55
C GLU A 436 10.71 1.06 -23.31
N GLY A 437 10.27 2.31 -23.22
CA GLY A 437 11.17 3.43 -22.86
C GLY A 437 12.27 3.67 -23.90
N GLY A 438 11.92 4.26 -25.04
CA GLY A 438 12.90 4.89 -25.96
C GLY A 438 13.90 3.95 -26.66
N GLY A 439 13.77 2.63 -26.50
CA GLY A 439 14.49 1.65 -27.32
C GLY A 439 14.02 1.66 -28.77
N LYS A 440 14.90 1.27 -29.71
CA LYS A 440 14.61 1.22 -31.15
C LYS A 440 13.29 0.48 -31.41
N ILE A 441 12.43 1.10 -32.20
CA ILE A 441 11.23 0.50 -32.78
C ILE A 441 11.67 -0.77 -33.52
N GLU A 442 11.34 -1.94 -32.99
CA GLU A 442 11.44 -3.18 -33.77
C GLU A 442 10.41 -3.09 -34.90
N LYS A 443 10.89 -3.01 -36.14
CA LYS A 443 10.01 -3.18 -37.30
C LYS A 443 9.53 -4.63 -37.30
N ALA A 444 8.22 -4.83 -37.21
CA ALA A 444 7.63 -6.15 -37.35
C ALA A 444 7.96 -6.70 -38.76
N ASP A 445 8.71 -7.81 -38.82
CA ASP A 445 8.88 -8.57 -40.06
C ASP A 445 7.55 -9.25 -40.42
N ALA A 446 7.01 -8.93 -41.59
CA ALA A 446 5.68 -9.32 -42.07
C ALA A 446 5.54 -10.80 -42.49
N LYS A 447 6.30 -11.73 -41.91
CA LYS A 447 6.19 -13.17 -42.22
C LYS A 447 6.08 -14.03 -40.96
N ALA A 448 4.92 -14.67 -40.82
CA ALA A 448 4.45 -15.53 -39.74
C ALA A 448 4.32 -14.83 -38.37
N SER A 449 3.07 -14.58 -37.97
CA SER A 449 2.69 -13.99 -36.68
C SER A 449 3.19 -14.86 -35.52
N LYS A 450 4.39 -14.55 -35.01
CA LYS A 450 4.88 -15.13 -33.76
C LYS A 450 3.90 -14.76 -32.63
N PRO A 451 3.54 -15.69 -31.73
CA PRO A 451 2.75 -15.37 -30.55
C PRO A 451 3.36 -14.18 -29.79
N GLY A 452 2.53 -13.19 -29.44
CA GLY A 452 2.94 -11.97 -28.74
C GLY A 452 3.25 -10.77 -29.63
N ALA A 453 3.05 -10.88 -30.96
CA ALA A 453 3.21 -9.75 -31.90
C ALA A 453 2.06 -8.72 -31.80
N ASN A 454 0.87 -9.15 -31.38
CA ASN A 454 -0.28 -8.29 -31.12
C ASN A 454 -0.40 -7.95 -29.62
N PRO A 455 -1.18 -6.92 -29.24
CA PRO A 455 -1.58 -6.70 -27.86
C PRO A 455 -2.20 -7.98 -27.27
N PHE A 456 -1.85 -8.28 -26.02
CA PHE A 456 -2.29 -9.49 -25.37
C PHE A 456 -2.48 -9.34 -23.86
N PHE A 457 -3.29 -10.24 -23.30
CA PHE A 457 -3.35 -10.55 -21.89
C PHE A 457 -2.92 -11.99 -21.66
N LYS A 458 -1.94 -12.20 -20.77
CA LYS A 458 -1.59 -13.52 -20.27
C LYS A 458 -2.26 -13.73 -18.92
N PHE A 459 -3.33 -14.51 -18.91
CA PHE A 459 -4.12 -14.78 -17.72
C PHE A 459 -3.39 -15.72 -16.77
N VAL A 460 -3.49 -15.41 -15.49
CA VAL A 460 -2.86 -16.17 -14.40
C VAL A 460 -3.89 -16.79 -13.47
N PHE A 461 -5.12 -16.27 -13.49
CA PHE A 461 -6.26 -16.72 -12.71
C PHE A 461 -7.57 -16.29 -13.37
N ALA A 462 -8.60 -17.14 -13.28
CA ALA A 462 -9.97 -16.83 -13.65
C ALA A 462 -10.94 -17.68 -12.82
N ASP A 463 -12.01 -17.07 -12.33
CA ASP A 463 -13.17 -17.75 -11.75
C ASP A 463 -14.44 -16.89 -11.90
N ASP A 464 -15.53 -17.30 -11.26
CA ASP A 464 -16.83 -16.63 -11.32
C ASP A 464 -16.85 -15.22 -10.69
N LYS A 465 -15.79 -14.82 -9.98
CA LYS A 465 -15.72 -13.53 -9.27
C LYS A 465 -14.73 -12.58 -9.91
N CYS A 466 -13.57 -13.07 -10.34
CA CYS A 466 -12.50 -12.22 -10.83
C CYS A 466 -11.58 -12.93 -11.83
N ILE A 467 -10.91 -12.11 -12.63
CA ILE A 467 -9.84 -12.54 -13.55
C ILE A 467 -8.60 -11.71 -13.27
N ALA A 468 -7.43 -12.32 -13.40
CA ALA A 468 -6.15 -11.63 -13.26
C ALA A 468 -5.20 -11.99 -14.40
N ALA A 469 -4.48 -10.99 -14.92
CA ALA A 469 -3.61 -11.16 -16.07
C ALA A 469 -2.41 -10.23 -16.04
N ARG A 470 -1.38 -10.59 -16.81
CA ARG A 470 -0.29 -9.70 -17.21
C ARG A 470 -0.53 -9.20 -18.63
N GLY A 471 -0.55 -7.88 -18.81
CA GLY A 471 -0.60 -7.27 -20.15
C GLY A 471 0.76 -7.26 -20.84
N ARG A 472 0.77 -6.98 -22.15
CA ARG A 472 2.00 -6.85 -22.97
C ARG A 472 3.04 -5.90 -22.37
N GLY A 473 2.61 -4.74 -21.86
CA GLY A 473 3.48 -3.76 -21.17
C GLY A 473 4.07 -4.23 -19.84
N GLY A 474 3.80 -5.48 -19.44
CA GLY A 474 4.32 -6.13 -18.25
C GLY A 474 3.66 -5.73 -16.95
N GLY A 475 2.57 -4.96 -16.97
CA GLY A 475 1.75 -4.68 -15.80
C GLY A 475 0.84 -5.84 -15.44
N LEU A 476 0.58 -6.03 -14.15
CA LEU A 476 -0.45 -6.92 -13.62
C LEU A 476 -1.76 -6.15 -13.50
N ALA A 477 -2.87 -6.82 -13.78
CA ALA A 477 -4.21 -6.27 -13.64
C ALA A 477 -5.18 -7.32 -13.07
N LEU A 478 -6.19 -6.83 -12.38
CA LEU A 478 -7.27 -7.60 -11.77
C LEU A 478 -8.61 -6.96 -12.16
N TRP A 479 -9.56 -7.79 -12.54
CA TRP A 479 -10.93 -7.37 -12.85
C TRP A 479 -11.94 -8.15 -12.03
N ALA A 480 -13.05 -7.51 -11.69
CA ALA A 480 -14.20 -8.11 -11.03
C ALA A 480 -15.31 -8.37 -12.05
N ARG A 481 -16.05 -9.47 -11.87
CA ARG A 481 -17.19 -9.80 -12.73
C ARG A 481 -18.33 -8.80 -12.54
N GLU A 482 -18.94 -8.36 -13.63
CA GLU A 482 -20.12 -7.48 -13.63
C GLU A 482 -21.33 -8.08 -14.35
N GLY A 483 -21.14 -9.05 -15.24
CA GLY A 483 -22.25 -9.71 -15.91
C GLY A 483 -21.85 -10.51 -17.14
N GLU A 484 -22.84 -10.71 -18.01
CA GLU A 484 -22.70 -11.40 -19.28
C GLU A 484 -21.94 -10.55 -20.31
N PRO A 485 -21.27 -11.17 -21.31
CA PRO A 485 -20.47 -10.44 -22.27
C PRO A 485 -21.32 -9.50 -23.13
N GLU A 486 -20.80 -8.30 -23.31
CA GLU A 486 -21.33 -7.23 -24.15
C GLU A 486 -20.26 -6.85 -25.19
N THR A 487 -20.48 -7.17 -26.46
CA THR A 487 -19.57 -6.92 -27.58
C THR A 487 -20.37 -6.60 -28.84
N ASP A 488 -19.73 -6.18 -29.92
CA ASP A 488 -20.42 -5.94 -31.19
C ASP A 488 -20.97 -7.20 -31.91
N ALA A 489 -20.81 -8.40 -31.35
CA ALA A 489 -21.55 -9.58 -31.79
C ALA A 489 -22.96 -9.67 -31.16
N ASN A 490 -23.17 -9.07 -29.98
CA ASN A 490 -24.39 -9.24 -29.19
C ASN A 490 -24.99 -7.89 -28.71
N ALA A 491 -24.50 -6.75 -29.26
CA ALA A 491 -24.87 -5.39 -28.85
C ALA A 491 -26.07 -4.81 -29.61
#